data_AF-A0A3N5SHR0-F1
#
_entry.id   AF-A0A3N5SHR0-F1
#
_cell.length_a   1.000
_cell.length_b   1.000
_cell.length_c   1.000
_cell.angle_alpha   90.00
_cell.angle_beta   90.00
_cell.angle_gamma   90.00
#
_symmetry.space_group_name_H-M   'P 1'
#
loop_
_entity.id
_entity.type
_entity.pdbx_description
1 polymer ?
#
loop_
_entity_poly.entity_id
_entity_poly.type
_entity_poly.pdbx_seq_one_letter_code
_entity_poly.pdbx_strand_id
1 'polypeptide(L)' 'DMTTINVTNIPGVRIGDEVVLIGRQGDEVISADDVARQLGTISYEVVSTILARVPRV' A
#
# COMPACT_ATOMS: atom_id res chain seq x y z
N ASP A 1 -11.94 1.81 9.26
CA ASP A 1 -11.14 2.86 8.61
C ASP A 1 -11.16 2.69 7.10
N MET A 2 -11.36 3.77 6.34
CA MET A 2 -11.38 3.80 4.87
C MET A 2 -10.47 4.93 4.37
N THR A 3 -9.87 4.76 3.20
CA THR A 3 -9.13 5.80 2.47
C THR A 3 -9.57 5.83 1.02
N THR A 4 -9.37 6.96 0.34
CA THR A 4 -9.78 7.16 -1.06
C THR A 4 -8.55 7.41 -1.93
N ILE A 5 -8.52 6.80 -3.11
CA ILE A 5 -7.46 6.98 -4.11
C ILE A 5 -8.06 7.44 -5.43
N ASN A 6 -7.30 8.24 -6.21
CA ASN A 6 -7.74 8.71 -7.52
C ASN A 6 -7.40 7.67 -8.60
N VAL A 7 -8.42 7.16 -9.28
CA VAL A 7 -8.30 6.16 -10.35
C VAL A 7 -8.71 6.69 -11.74
N THR A 8 -8.89 8.01 -11.89
CA THR A 8 -9.42 8.65 -13.12
C THR A 8 -8.66 8.24 -14.38
N ASN A 9 -7.34 8.03 -14.26
CA ASN A 9 -6.47 7.71 -15.40
C ASN A 9 -6.23 6.21 -15.60
N ILE A 10 -6.88 5.33 -14.82
CA ILE A 10 -6.71 3.88 -14.89
C ILE A 10 -8.00 3.28 -15.47
N PRO A 11 -8.00 2.84 -16.75
CA PRO A 11 -9.19 2.27 -17.35
C PRO A 11 -9.52 0.90 -16.74
N GLY A 12 -10.80 0.59 -16.62
CA GLY A 12 -11.25 -0.77 -16.27
C GLY A 12 -11.26 -1.13 -14.79
N VAL A 13 -11.02 -0.16 -13.89
CA VAL A 13 -11.10 -0.35 -12.44
C VAL A 13 -12.52 -0.73 -12.00
N ARG A 14 -12.64 -1.74 -11.15
CA ARG A 14 -13.90 -2.30 -10.64
C ARG A 14 -13.87 -2.48 -9.13
N ILE A 15 -15.08 -2.61 -8.57
CA ILE A 15 -15.23 -2.98 -7.16
C ILE A 15 -14.64 -4.38 -6.96
N GLY A 16 -13.78 -4.51 -5.95
CA GLY A 16 -13.10 -5.76 -5.62
C GLY A 16 -11.71 -5.92 -6.26
N ASP A 17 -11.27 -4.97 -7.10
CA ASP A 17 -9.91 -5.00 -7.64
C ASP A 17 -8.88 -4.86 -6.51
N GLU A 18 -7.79 -5.62 -6.63
CA GLU A 18 -6.70 -5.62 -5.66
C GLU A 18 -5.92 -4.30 -5.71
N VAL A 19 -5.65 -3.75 -4.53
CA VAL A 19 -4.80 -2.56 -4.34
C VAL A 19 -3.63 -2.93 -3.46
N VAL A 20 -2.41 -2.77 -3.99
CA VAL A 20 -1.17 -3.03 -3.25
C VAL A 20 -0.65 -1.73 -2.65
N LEU A 21 -0.73 -1.58 -1.32
CA LEU A 21 -0.20 -0.41 -0.60
C LEU A 21 1.32 -0.53 -0.32
N ILE A 22 1.80 -1.74 -0.09
CA ILE A 22 3.22 -2.10 0.07
C ILE A 22 3.40 -3.48 -0.55
N GLY A 23 4.28 -3.60 -1.53
CA GLY A 23 4.51 -4.84 -2.27
C GLY A 23 4.69 -4.60 -3.76
N ARG A 24 4.50 -5.65 -4.56
CA ARG A 24 4.66 -5.65 -6.01
C ARG A 24 3.31 -5.86 -6.70
N GLN A 25 3.04 -5.10 -7.74
CA GLN A 25 1.92 -5.34 -8.67
C GLN A 25 2.42 -5.22 -10.11
N GLY A 26 2.40 -6.32 -10.86
CA GLY A 26 3.03 -6.37 -12.18
C GLY A 26 4.54 -6.11 -12.10
N ASP A 27 5.01 -5.08 -12.81
CA ASP A 27 6.42 -4.66 -12.81
C ASP A 27 6.74 -3.52 -11.84
N GLU A 28 5.72 -2.94 -11.21
CA GLU A 28 5.86 -1.85 -10.25
C GLU A 28 5.96 -2.37 -8.82
N VAL A 29 6.75 -1.68 -8.00
CA VAL A 29 6.97 -2.00 -6.58
C VAL A 29 6.84 -0.75 -5.72
N ILE A 30 6.15 -0.88 -4.61
CA ILE A 30 6.14 0.09 -3.51
C ILE A 30 6.74 -0.63 -2.30
N SER A 31 8.00 -0.34 -1.97
CA SER A 31 8.66 -0.98 -0.83
C SER A 31 8.31 -0.29 0.49
N ALA A 32 8.54 -0.98 1.62
CA ALA A 32 8.42 -0.35 2.94
C ALA A 32 9.40 0.83 3.10
N ASP A 33 10.55 0.78 2.44
CA ASP A 33 11.53 1.86 2.40
C ASP A 33 10.99 3.09 1.66
N ASP A 34 10.22 2.88 0.60
CA ASP A 34 9.61 3.99 -0.16
C ASP A 34 8.57 4.72 0.67
N VAL A 35 7.73 3.95 1.38
CA VAL A 35 6.76 4.50 2.33
C VAL A 35 7.47 5.20 3.48
N ALA A 36 8.52 4.62 4.04
CA ALA A 36 9.29 5.21 5.13
C ALA A 36 9.91 6.55 4.71
N ARG A 37 10.49 6.61 3.50
CA ARG A 37 11.05 7.84 2.93
C ARG A 37 10.00 8.94 2.78
N GLN A 38 8.79 8.59 2.35
CA GLN A 38 7.68 9.54 2.24
C GLN A 38 7.19 10.03 3.61
N LEU A 39 7.25 9.18 4.63
CA LEU A 39 6.85 9.50 6.01
C LEU A 39 7.96 10.16 6.84
N GLY A 40 9.20 10.17 6.34
CA GLY A 40 10.37 10.66 7.09
C GLY A 40 10.82 9.72 8.21
N THR A 41 10.55 8.42 8.06
CA THR A 41 10.81 7.38 9.07
C THR A 41 11.74 6.29 8.52
N ILE A 42 11.88 5.19 9.26
CA ILE A 42 12.55 3.97 8.81
C ILE A 42 11.55 2.86 8.48
N SER A 43 11.97 1.91 7.64
CA SER A 43 11.13 0.80 7.17
C SER A 43 10.58 -0.07 8.29
N TYR A 44 11.35 -0.22 9.38
CA TYR A 44 10.90 -0.95 10.56
C TYR A 44 9.65 -0.31 11.20
N GLU A 45 9.59 1.03 11.27
CA GLU A 45 8.44 1.74 11.83
C GLU A 45 7.19 1.56 10.95
N VAL A 46 7.36 1.52 9.63
CA VAL A 46 6.27 1.25 8.69
C VAL A 46 5.67 -0.13 8.94
N VAL A 47 6.51 -1.17 8.96
CA VAL A 47 6.01 -2.55 9.13
C VAL A 47 5.51 -2.82 10.55
N SER A 48 6.12 -2.22 11.58
CA SER A 48 5.69 -2.38 12.97
C SER A 48 4.35 -1.69 13.25
N THR A 49 3.99 -0.67 12.48
CA THR A 49 2.72 0.06 12.59
C THR A 49 1.54 -0.71 11.98
N ILE A 50 1.79 -1.77 11.20
CA ILE A 50 0.72 -2.63 10.69
C ILE A 50 0.08 -3.39 11.86
N LEU A 51 -1.09 -2.87 12.27
CA LEU A 51 -1.82 -3.33 13.45
C LEU A 51 -2.36 -4.75 13.28
N ALA A 52 -2.57 -5.44 14.41
CA ALA A 52 -3.05 -6.82 14.47
C ALA A 52 -4.41 -7.08 13.78
N ARG A 53 -5.18 -6.03 13.47
CA ARG A 53 -6.43 -6.12 12.70
C ARG A 53 -6.21 -6.54 11.24
N VAL A 54 -4.99 -6.39 10.71
CA VAL A 54 -4.64 -6.81 9.36
C VAL A 54 -4.28 -8.30 9.43
N PRO A 55 -5.08 -9.20 8.84
CA PRO A 55 -4.77 -10.63 8.82
C PRO A 55 -3.44 -10.88 8.10
N ARG A 56 -2.64 -11.82 8.64
CA ARG A 56 -1.39 -12.28 8.02
C ARG A 56 -1.68 -13.66 7.42
N VAL A 57 -1.66 -13.75 6.09
CA VAL A 57 -1.98 -14.95 5.30
C VAL A 57 -0.81 -15.35 4.41
#